data_AF-I3D5J6-F1
#
_entry.id   AF-I3D5J6-F1
#
_cell.length_a   1.000
_cell.length_b   1.000
_cell.length_c   1.000
_cell.angle_alpha   90.00
_cell.angle_beta   90.00
_cell.angle_gamma   90.00
#
_symmetry.space_group_name_H-M   'P 1'
#
loop_
_entity.id
_entity.type
_entity.pdbx_description
1 polymer ?
#
loop_
_entity_poly.entity_id
_entity_poly.type
_entity_poly.pdbx_seq_one_letter_code
_entity_poly.pdbx_strand_id
1 'polypeptide(L)' 'MKYQCRSCTFHWEGNSDTFDKVLIHEKTHLKKTKENTL' A
#
# COMPACT_ATOMS: atom_id res chain seq x y z
N MET A 1 -3.11 1.34 -15.19
CA MET A 1 -2.53 0.26 -14.36
C MET A 1 -3.46 0.03 -13.18
N LYS A 2 -3.54 -1.20 -12.68
CA LYS A 2 -4.39 -1.56 -11.54
C LYS A 2 -3.57 -2.27 -10.47
N TYR A 3 -3.74 -1.86 -9.22
CA TYR A 3 -3.11 -2.47 -8.05
C TYR A 3 -4.19 -2.73 -7.00
N GLN A 4 -4.16 -3.91 -6.39
CA GLN A 4 -5.03 -4.25 -5.27
C GLN A 4 -4.15 -4.77 -4.14
N CYS A 5 -4.24 -4.13 -2.98
CA CYS A 5 -3.50 -4.58 -1.81
C CYS A 5 -4.06 -5.94 -1.36
N ARG A 6 -3.17 -6.85 -0.95
CA ARG A 6 -3.57 -8.17 -0.41
C ARG A 6 -3.87 -8.14 1.08
N SER A 7 -3.33 -7.13 1.78
CA SER A 7 -3.43 -7.01 3.24
C SER A 7 -4.63 -6.18 3.70
N CYS A 8 -5.29 -5.45 2.80
CA CYS A 8 -6.44 -4.60 3.12
C CYS A 8 -7.30 -4.28 1.89
N THR A 9 -8.36 -3.50 2.08
CA THR A 9 -9.33 -3.12 1.03
C THR A 9 -8.84 -1.99 0.12
N PHE A 10 -7.57 -1.56 0.24
CA PHE A 10 -7.02 -0.53 -0.64
C PHE A 10 -6.88 -1.06 -2.07
N HIS A 11 -7.39 -0.29 -3.02
CA HIS A 11 -7.27 -0.51 -4.45
C HIS A 11 -6.84 0.79 -5.12
N TRP A 12 -6.06 0.67 -6.17
CA TRP A 12 -5.56 1.79 -6.94
C TRP A 12 -5.74 1.51 -8.42
N GLU A 13 -6.41 2.43 -9.10
CA GLU A 13 -6.49 2.48 -10.55
C GLU A 13 -5.96 3.84 -11.00
N GLY A 14 -4.86 3.81 -11.76
CA GLY A 14 -4.16 5.02 -12.17
C GLY A 14 -3.07 4.76 -13.20
N ASN A 15 -2.30 5.80 -13.50
CA ASN A 15 -1.11 5.79 -14.35
C ASN A 15 0.17 5.83 -13.52
N SER A 16 1.34 5.65 -14.14
CA SER A 16 2.62 5.64 -13.42
C SER A 16 2.84 6.88 -12.54
N ASP A 17 2.32 8.05 -12.93
CA ASP A 17 2.38 9.30 -12.16
C ASP A 17 1.69 9.23 -10.79
N THR A 18 0.73 8.33 -10.61
CA THR A 18 -0.02 8.18 -9.36
C THR A 18 0.40 6.93 -8.57
N PHE A 19 1.43 6.21 -9.03
CA PHE A 19 1.90 4.97 -8.42
C PHE A 19 2.58 5.19 -7.06
N ASP A 20 3.08 6.40 -6.77
CA ASP A 20 3.60 6.75 -5.44
C ASP A 20 2.59 6.51 -4.31
N LYS A 21 1.29 6.62 -4.59
CA LYS A 21 0.24 6.32 -3.61
C LYS A 21 0.26 4.84 -3.19
N VAL A 22 0.57 3.93 -4.13
CA VAL A 22 0.74 2.50 -3.86
C VAL A 22 1.99 2.26 -3.01
N LEU A 23 3.10 2.94 -3.32
CA LEU A 23 4.34 2.80 -2.55
C LEU A 23 4.21 3.30 -1.10
N ILE A 24 3.55 4.44 -0.90
CA ILE A 24 3.27 4.98 0.43
C ILE A 24 2.34 4.04 1.21
N HIS A 25 1.34 3.49 0.53
CA HIS A 25 0.43 2.51 1.10
C HIS A 25 1.16 1.25 1.61
N GLU A 26 2.00 0.62 0.77
CA GLU A 26 2.74 -0.58 1.15
C GLU A 26 3.71 -0.33 2.32
N LYS A 27 4.34 0.84 2.38
CA LYS A 27 5.18 1.24 3.53
C LYS A 27 4.38 1.31 4.84
N THR A 28 3.10 1.65 4.78
CA THR A 28 2.23 1.71 5.96
C THR A 28 1.99 0.32 6.54
N HIS A 29 1.84 -0.70 5.70
CA HIS A 29 1.76 -2.10 6.16
C HIS A 29 3.03 -2.55 6.86
N LEU A 30 4.20 -2.27 6.27
CA LEU A 30 5.48 -2.62 6.88
C LEU A 30 5.68 -1.95 8.24
N LYS A 31 5.21 -0.70 8.39
CA LYS A 31 5.30 0.03 9.66
C LYS A 31 4.35 -0.57 10.71
N LYS A 32 3.12 -0.91 10.30
CA LYS A 32 2.10 -1.51 11.17
C LYS A 32 2.48 -2.93 11.62
N THR A 33 3.15 -3.71 10.76
CA THR A 33 3.68 -5.04 11.13
C THR A 33 4.76 -4.95 12.22
N LYS A 34 5.59 -3.90 12.22
CA LYS A 34 6.62 -3.71 13.25
C LYS A 34 6.07 -3.26 14.60
N GLU A 35 4.92 -2.59 14.62
CA GLU A 35 4.31 -2.09 15.86
C GLU A 35 3.50 -3.15 16.61
N ASN A 36 3.15 -4.26 15.95
CA ASN A 36 2.38 -5.37 16.55
C ASN A 36 3.28 -6.49 17.11
N THR A 37 4.58 -6.22 17.30
CA THR A 37 5.57 -7.15 17.90
C THR A 37 6.32 -6.48 19.06
N LEU A 38 5.59 -5.82 19.96
CA LEU A 38 6.07 -5.30 21.23
C LEU A 38 5.07 -5.60 22.34
#